data_AF-M7NYU4-F1
#
_entry.id   AF-M7NYU4-F1
#
_cell.length_a   1.000
_cell.length_b   1.000
_cell.length_c   1.000
_cell.angle_alpha   90.00
_cell.angle_beta   90.00
_cell.angle_gamma   90.00
#
_symmetry.space_group_name_H-M   'P 1'
#
loop_
_entity.id
_entity.type
_entity.pdbx_description
1 polymer ?
#
loop_
_entity_poly.entity_id
_entity_poly.type
_entity_poly.pdbx_seq_one_letter_code
_entity_poly.pdbx_strand_id
1 'polypeptide(L)'
;MTNHSQHAGNVILLRGACLWILMALILAWILVGLYNQIGFLQQLFPGELRRILQAHIDFLLMSALILGFYGAKVSLPWHVSWAMVVGAFTNSSLFLMYALFPVLDPATEAYTPNGFWFNLFNVYLYSSLLVTSYGFGKGAVVVLRSTKSSADDTSQNCKRCGRRLA
;
A
#
# COMPACT_ATOMS: atom_id res chain seq x y z
N MET A 1 31.83 11.51 7.18
CA MET A 1 30.46 11.62 7.73
C MET A 1 29.47 11.24 6.64
N THR A 2 28.63 10.26 6.89
CA THR A 2 27.95 9.40 5.91
C THR A 2 26.67 10.01 5.32
N ASN A 3 26.62 10.13 3.97
CA ASN A 3 25.45 10.44 3.16
C ASN A 3 24.39 9.30 3.12
N HIS A 4 24.08 8.67 4.26
CA HIS A 4 23.18 7.51 4.31
C HIS A 4 21.68 7.89 4.45
N SER A 5 21.35 9.12 4.82
CA SER A 5 19.97 9.49 5.21
C SER A 5 19.06 9.89 4.05
N GLN A 6 19.58 10.50 2.98
CA GLN A 6 18.75 10.98 1.86
C GLN A 6 18.18 9.85 0.98
N HIS A 7 18.85 8.69 0.92
CA HIS A 7 18.38 7.55 0.12
C HIS A 7 17.67 6.46 0.94
N ALA A 8 17.85 6.42 2.26
CA ALA A 8 17.28 5.35 3.10
C ALA A 8 15.74 5.27 3.03
N GLY A 9 15.05 6.42 2.99
CA GLY A 9 13.58 6.48 2.87
C GLY A 9 13.05 5.90 1.56
N ASN A 10 13.82 6.03 0.48
CA ASN A 10 13.46 5.55 -0.86
C ASN A 10 13.71 4.04 -1.00
N VAL A 11 14.78 3.53 -0.39
CA VAL A 11 15.10 2.09 -0.43
C VAL A 11 14.02 1.24 0.24
N ILE A 12 13.43 1.73 1.34
CA ILE A 12 12.33 1.05 2.04
C ILE A 12 11.10 0.93 1.15
N LEU A 13 10.71 2.01 0.47
CA LEU A 13 9.58 2.02 -0.46
C LEU A 13 9.80 1.02 -1.60
N LEU A 14 10.99 1.02 -2.20
CA LEU A 14 11.32 0.09 -3.29
C LEU A 14 11.27 -1.37 -2.83
N ARG A 15 11.90 -1.70 -1.69
CA ARG A 15 11.87 -3.06 -1.13
C ARG A 15 10.45 -3.51 -0.81
N GLY A 16 9.67 -2.63 -0.17
CA GLY A 16 8.26 -2.89 0.15
C GLY A 16 7.46 -3.19 -1.12
N ALA A 17 7.53 -2.31 -2.12
CA ALA A 17 6.83 -2.52 -3.38
C ALA A 17 7.22 -3.83 -4.09
N CYS A 18 8.52 -4.16 -4.14
CA CYS A 18 8.96 -5.42 -4.73
C CYS A 18 8.40 -6.64 -3.98
N LEU A 19 8.39 -6.62 -2.64
CA LEU A 19 7.80 -7.70 -1.85
C LEU A 19 6.29 -7.84 -2.10
N TRP A 20 5.57 -6.73 -2.26
CA TRP A 20 4.13 -6.74 -2.55
C TRP A 20 3.82 -7.23 -3.97
N ILE A 21 4.66 -6.91 -4.94
CA ILE A 21 4.56 -7.47 -6.30
C ILE A 21 4.78 -8.98 -6.28
N LEU A 22 5.77 -9.47 -5.52
CA LEU A 22 5.98 -10.92 -5.37
C LEU A 22 4.76 -11.61 -4.75
N MET A 23 4.13 -11.00 -3.75
CA MET A 23 2.87 -11.52 -3.21
C MET A 23 1.74 -11.48 -4.22
N ALA A 24 1.58 -10.39 -4.98
CA ALA A 24 0.58 -10.32 -6.04
C ALA A 24 0.78 -11.44 -7.07
N LEU A 25 2.02 -11.78 -7.42
CA LEU A 25 2.35 -12.87 -8.32
C LEU A 25 1.95 -14.24 -7.74
N ILE A 26 2.21 -14.48 -6.45
CA ILE A 26 1.75 -15.69 -5.76
C ILE A 26 0.21 -15.78 -5.80
N LEU A 27 -0.49 -14.69 -5.50
CA LEU A 27 -1.96 -14.64 -5.58
C LEU A 27 -2.46 -14.87 -7.02
N ALA A 28 -1.75 -14.41 -8.04
CA ALA A 28 -2.12 -14.66 -9.44
C ALA A 28 -2.11 -16.17 -9.76
N TRP A 29 -1.09 -16.90 -9.31
CA TRP A 29 -1.02 -18.36 -9.47
C TRP A 29 -2.13 -19.09 -8.69
N ILE A 30 -2.47 -18.62 -7.49
CA ILE A 30 -3.60 -19.16 -6.72
C ILE A 30 -4.91 -18.96 -7.49
N LEU A 31 -5.11 -17.79 -8.10
CA LEU A 31 -6.30 -17.49 -8.89
C LEU A 31 -6.41 -18.39 -10.12
N VAL A 32 -5.31 -18.61 -10.84
CA VAL A 32 -5.25 -19.57 -11.96
C VAL A 32 -5.55 -20.99 -11.50
N GLY A 33 -5.00 -21.41 -10.36
CA GLY A 33 -5.25 -22.73 -9.79
C GLY A 33 -6.71 -22.94 -9.38
N LEU A 34 -7.37 -21.90 -8.85
CA LEU A 34 -8.79 -21.92 -8.55
C LEU A 34 -9.65 -21.96 -9.81
N TYR A 35 -9.27 -21.21 -10.85
CA TYR A 35 -9.96 -21.23 -12.14
C TYR A 35 -9.90 -22.63 -12.79
N ASN A 36 -8.77 -23.32 -12.66
CA ASN A 36 -8.56 -24.70 -13.11
C ASN A 36 -9.19 -25.76 -12.18
N GLN A 37 -10.00 -25.34 -11.20
CA GLN A 37 -10.74 -26.22 -10.29
C GLN A 37 -9.86 -27.22 -9.52
N ILE A 38 -8.66 -26.81 -9.12
CA ILE A 38 -7.77 -27.66 -8.32
C ILE A 38 -8.39 -27.86 -6.93
N GLY A 39 -8.84 -29.08 -6.63
CA GLY A 39 -9.63 -29.39 -5.43
C GLY A 39 -8.97 -28.98 -4.11
N PHE A 40 -7.64 -29.03 -4.01
CA PHE A 40 -6.91 -28.55 -2.82
C PHE A 40 -7.11 -27.05 -2.56
N LEU A 41 -7.05 -26.22 -3.62
CA LEU A 41 -7.21 -24.77 -3.48
C LEU A 41 -8.66 -24.37 -3.18
N GLN A 42 -9.63 -25.13 -3.69
CA GLN A 42 -11.06 -24.90 -3.40
C GLN A 42 -11.44 -25.19 -1.96
N GLN A 43 -10.76 -26.15 -1.32
CA GLN A 43 -10.94 -26.42 0.10
C GLN A 43 -10.34 -25.30 0.97
N LEU A 44 -9.24 -24.69 0.53
CA LEU A 44 -8.58 -23.60 1.26
C LEU A 44 -9.31 -22.26 1.09
N PHE A 45 -9.95 -22.05 -0.05
CA PHE A 45 -10.71 -20.86 -0.39
C PHE A 45 -12.13 -21.25 -0.79
N PRO A 46 -13.10 -21.22 0.14
CA PRO A 46 -14.45 -21.76 -0.05
C PRO A 46 -15.35 -20.94 -1.00
N GLY A 47 -14.87 -20.59 -2.20
CA GLY A 47 -15.70 -20.12 -3.32
C GLY A 47 -15.66 -18.62 -3.61
N GLU A 48 -14.99 -17.80 -2.81
CA GLU A 48 -14.94 -16.34 -3.00
C GLU A 48 -13.83 -15.90 -3.98
N LEU A 49 -13.85 -16.40 -5.23
CA LEU A 49 -12.87 -16.02 -6.27
C LEU A 49 -12.79 -14.50 -6.45
N ARG A 50 -13.92 -13.80 -6.26
CA ARG A 50 -14.01 -12.34 -6.29
C ARG A 50 -13.15 -11.67 -5.21
N ARG A 51 -13.08 -12.23 -3.99
CA ARG A 51 -12.27 -11.67 -2.88
C ARG A 51 -10.79 -11.87 -3.08
N ILE A 52 -10.38 -12.99 -3.65
CA ILE A 52 -8.98 -13.24 -4.01
C ILE A 52 -8.56 -12.31 -5.15
N LEU A 53 -9.41 -12.15 -6.16
CA LEU A 53 -9.17 -11.18 -7.23
C LEU A 53 -9.07 -9.75 -6.67
N GLN A 54 -9.97 -9.38 -5.75
CA GLN A 54 -9.92 -8.09 -5.07
C GLN A 54 -8.60 -7.89 -4.30
N ALA A 55 -8.16 -8.89 -3.54
CA ALA A 55 -6.89 -8.87 -2.83
C ALA A 55 -5.70 -8.74 -3.79
N HIS A 56 -5.70 -9.49 -4.89
CA HIS A 56 -4.66 -9.43 -5.91
C HIS A 56 -4.55 -8.04 -6.54
N ILE A 57 -5.68 -7.46 -6.96
CA ILE A 57 -5.73 -6.11 -7.54
C ILE A 57 -5.26 -5.08 -6.51
N ASP A 58 -5.64 -5.22 -5.25
CA ASP A 58 -5.24 -4.29 -4.20
C ASP A 58 -3.72 -4.34 -3.94
N PHE A 59 -3.12 -5.54 -3.88
CA PHE A 59 -1.66 -5.66 -3.79
C PHE A 59 -0.94 -5.00 -4.98
N LEU A 60 -1.46 -5.16 -6.20
CA LEU A 60 -0.90 -4.49 -7.38
C LEU A 60 -1.05 -2.98 -7.28
N LEU A 61 -2.24 -2.48 -6.94
CA LEU A 61 -2.51 -1.04 -6.86
C LEU A 61 -1.69 -0.38 -5.76
N MET A 62 -1.62 -0.97 -4.57
CA MET A 62 -0.83 -0.45 -3.45
C MET A 62 0.67 -0.46 -3.77
N SER A 63 1.18 -1.51 -4.43
CA SER A 63 2.58 -1.56 -4.87
C SER A 63 2.89 -0.50 -5.94
N ALA A 64 1.96 -0.28 -6.89
CA ALA A 64 2.08 0.77 -7.89
C ALA A 64 2.07 2.17 -7.25
N LEU A 65 1.24 2.41 -6.24
CA LEU A 65 1.23 3.67 -5.49
C LEU A 65 2.58 3.91 -4.79
N ILE A 66 3.13 2.90 -4.11
CA ILE A 66 4.45 3.00 -3.46
C ILE A 66 5.55 3.30 -4.48
N LEU A 67 5.54 2.63 -5.64
CA LEU A 67 6.47 2.92 -6.73
C LEU A 67 6.27 4.32 -7.31
N GLY A 68 5.03 4.83 -7.36
CA GLY A 68 4.72 6.19 -7.75
C GLY A 68 5.36 7.22 -6.81
N PHE A 69 5.23 7.02 -5.49
CA PHE A 69 5.90 7.88 -4.49
C PHE A 69 7.42 7.80 -4.56
N TYR A 70 7.98 6.61 -4.80
CA TYR A 70 9.41 6.43 -5.05
C TYR A 70 9.86 7.17 -6.32
N GLY A 71 9.09 7.05 -7.41
CA GLY A 71 9.36 7.68 -8.70
C GLY A 71 9.24 9.20 -8.70
N ALA A 72 8.43 9.77 -7.80
CA ALA A 72 8.34 11.21 -7.59
C ALA A 72 9.66 11.84 -7.08
N LYS A 73 10.62 11.03 -6.62
CA LYS A 73 11.94 11.45 -6.13
C LYS A 73 11.90 12.51 -5.03
N VAL A 74 10.77 12.64 -4.33
CA VAL A 74 10.61 13.52 -3.17
C VAL A 74 11.12 12.79 -1.93
N SER A 75 11.91 13.46 -1.09
CA SER A 75 12.35 12.88 0.18
C SER A 75 11.17 12.79 1.15
N LEU A 76 10.77 11.56 1.48
CA LEU A 76 9.73 11.31 2.47
C LEU A 76 10.33 11.04 3.85
N PRO A 77 9.72 11.53 4.94
CA PRO A 77 10.14 11.18 6.29
C PRO A 77 10.00 9.67 6.53
N TRP A 78 10.96 9.08 7.23
CA TRP A 78 11.03 7.62 7.41
C TRP A 78 9.74 7.01 7.97
N HIS A 79 9.10 7.66 8.95
CA HIS A 79 7.84 7.21 9.54
C HIS A 79 6.72 7.07 8.51
N VAL A 80 6.70 7.95 7.50
CA VAL A 80 5.69 7.97 6.46
C VAL A 80 5.96 6.83 5.47
N SER A 81 7.21 6.59 5.11
CA SER A 81 7.60 5.45 4.27
C SER A 81 7.23 4.12 4.91
N TRP A 82 7.49 3.95 6.21
CA TRP A 82 7.10 2.74 6.93
C TRP A 82 5.59 2.60 7.06
N ALA A 83 4.87 3.67 7.40
CA ALA A 83 3.41 3.64 7.44
C ALA A 83 2.80 3.28 6.09
N MET A 84 3.38 3.74 4.97
CA MET A 84 2.93 3.33 3.63
C MET A 84 3.19 1.85 3.37
N VAL A 85 4.40 1.34 3.63
CA VAL A 85 4.74 -0.05 3.34
C VAL A 85 3.93 -1.02 4.22
N VAL A 86 3.84 -0.74 5.52
CA VAL A 86 3.07 -1.57 6.47
C VAL A 86 1.58 -1.42 6.20
N GLY A 87 1.08 -0.20 6.01
CA GLY A 87 -0.33 0.05 5.72
C GLY A 87 -0.77 -0.56 4.40
N ALA A 88 0.06 -0.52 3.35
CA ALA A 88 -0.23 -1.21 2.09
C ALA A 88 -0.40 -2.71 2.29
N PHE A 89 0.54 -3.34 3.02
CA PHE A 89 0.46 -4.77 3.32
C PHE A 89 -0.78 -5.12 4.12
N THR A 90 -0.99 -4.45 5.25
CA THR A 90 -2.09 -4.79 6.15
C THR A 90 -3.44 -4.54 5.49
N ASN A 91 -3.54 -3.54 4.59
CA ASN A 91 -4.78 -3.24 3.87
C ASN A 91 -5.10 -4.33 2.85
N SER A 92 -4.14 -4.69 1.99
CA SER A 92 -4.32 -5.73 0.99
C SER A 92 -4.54 -7.11 1.60
N SER A 93 -3.91 -7.39 2.76
CA SER A 93 -4.14 -8.62 3.51
C SER A 93 -5.54 -8.75 4.11
N LEU A 94 -6.31 -7.66 4.30
CA LEU A 94 -7.70 -7.75 4.77
C LEU A 94 -8.58 -8.48 3.76
N PHE A 95 -8.43 -8.15 2.46
CA PHE A 95 -9.19 -8.82 1.40
C PHE A 95 -8.84 -10.29 1.28
N LEU A 96 -7.58 -10.65 1.53
CA LEU A 96 -7.15 -12.05 1.60
C LEU A 96 -7.74 -12.76 2.81
N MET A 97 -7.79 -12.11 3.98
CA MET A 97 -8.44 -12.67 5.17
C MET A 97 -9.94 -12.90 4.95
N TYR A 98 -10.65 -11.99 4.26
CA TYR A 98 -12.04 -12.22 3.87
C TYR A 98 -12.21 -13.43 2.95
N ALA A 99 -11.27 -13.65 2.03
CA ALA A 99 -11.30 -14.82 1.15
C ALA A 99 -11.04 -16.15 1.88
N LEU A 100 -10.21 -16.13 2.92
CA LEU A 100 -9.88 -17.32 3.73
C LEU A 100 -10.93 -17.62 4.79
N PHE A 101 -11.48 -16.58 5.41
CA PHE A 101 -12.43 -16.68 6.50
C PHE A 101 -13.70 -15.88 6.15
N PRO A 102 -14.64 -16.48 5.40
CA PRO A 102 -15.88 -15.80 5.00
C PRO A 102 -16.69 -15.33 6.22
N VAL A 103 -16.51 -15.97 7.38
CA VAL A 103 -17.14 -15.56 8.66
C VAL A 103 -16.82 -14.11 9.06
N LEU A 104 -15.70 -13.56 8.60
CA LEU A 104 -15.30 -12.17 8.86
C LEU A 104 -15.86 -11.19 7.82
N ASP A 105 -16.34 -11.68 6.68
CA ASP A 105 -16.83 -10.86 5.59
C ASP A 105 -18.32 -10.55 5.75
N PRO A 106 -18.71 -9.27 5.95
CA PRO A 106 -20.12 -8.88 6.09
C PRO A 106 -20.96 -9.10 4.82
N ALA A 107 -20.34 -9.37 3.67
CA ALA A 107 -21.06 -9.66 2.42
C ALA A 107 -21.48 -11.12 2.28
N THR A 108 -21.09 -12.01 3.20
CA THR A 108 -21.41 -13.44 3.14
C THR A 108 -22.46 -13.83 4.18
N GLU A 109 -23.26 -14.84 3.89
CA GLU A 109 -24.29 -15.34 4.82
C GLU A 109 -23.69 -16.06 6.05
N ALA A 110 -22.39 -16.37 6.02
CA ALA A 110 -21.65 -16.97 7.13
C ALA A 110 -21.15 -15.93 8.15
N TYR A 111 -21.45 -14.65 7.95
CA TYR A 111 -21.03 -13.57 8.82
C TYR A 111 -21.53 -13.75 10.26
N THR A 112 -20.61 -13.89 11.21
CA THR A 112 -20.96 -13.96 12.64
C THR A 112 -20.26 -12.85 13.41
N PRO A 113 -20.97 -11.78 13.79
CA PRO A 113 -20.37 -10.60 14.43
C PRO A 113 -20.11 -10.80 15.94
N ASN A 114 -19.79 -12.01 16.38
CA ASN A 114 -19.66 -12.35 17.78
C ASN A 114 -18.37 -13.12 18.06
N GLY A 115 -17.65 -12.72 19.11
CA GLY A 115 -16.47 -13.41 19.60
C GLY A 115 -15.23 -12.54 19.73
N PHE A 116 -14.25 -13.04 20.49
CA PHE A 116 -12.97 -12.36 20.71
C PHE A 116 -12.20 -12.14 19.39
N TRP A 117 -12.15 -13.14 18.52
CA TRP A 117 -11.44 -13.09 17.24
C TRP A 117 -12.01 -12.06 16.27
N PHE A 118 -13.35 -11.90 16.23
CA PHE A 118 -14.01 -10.88 15.43
C PHE A 118 -13.65 -9.47 15.89
N ASN A 119 -13.65 -9.23 17.20
CA ASN A 119 -13.24 -7.93 17.76
C ASN A 119 -11.76 -7.62 17.47
N LEU A 120 -10.88 -8.62 17.61
CA LEU A 120 -9.47 -8.47 17.27
C LEU A 120 -9.28 -8.15 15.78
N PHE A 121 -10.01 -8.83 14.90
CA PHE A 121 -10.01 -8.55 13.46
C PHE A 121 -10.52 -7.15 13.14
N ASN A 122 -11.58 -6.66 13.81
CA ASN A 122 -12.05 -5.28 13.62
C ASN A 122 -11.02 -4.24 14.04
N VAL A 123 -10.34 -4.44 15.18
CA VAL A 123 -9.25 -3.57 15.59
C VAL A 123 -8.13 -3.58 14.54
N TYR A 124 -7.76 -4.76 14.04
CA TYR A 124 -6.80 -4.90 12.95
C TYR A 124 -7.25 -4.15 11.68
N LEU A 125 -8.51 -4.31 11.25
CA LEU A 125 -9.11 -3.64 10.10
C LEU A 125 -9.02 -2.12 10.23
N TYR A 126 -9.55 -1.56 11.31
CA TYR A 126 -9.56 -0.10 11.48
C TYR A 126 -8.14 0.46 11.65
N SER A 127 -7.28 -0.24 12.40
CA SER A 127 -5.88 0.18 12.55
C SER A 127 -5.14 0.17 11.22
N SER A 128 -5.35 -0.84 10.39
CA SER A 128 -4.80 -0.95 9.04
C SER A 128 -5.25 0.24 8.18
N LEU A 129 -6.56 0.53 8.10
CA LEU A 129 -7.08 1.66 7.35
C LEU A 129 -6.45 2.99 7.79
N LEU A 130 -6.33 3.22 9.10
CA LEU A 130 -5.71 4.43 9.65
C LEU A 130 -4.23 4.54 9.27
N VAL A 131 -3.47 3.45 9.37
CA VAL A 131 -2.04 3.43 9.02
C VAL A 131 -1.84 3.66 7.52
N THR A 132 -2.64 3.01 6.66
CA THR A 132 -2.61 3.22 5.20
C THR A 132 -2.93 4.67 4.85
N SER A 133 -4.03 5.22 5.39
CA SER A 133 -4.44 6.60 5.13
C SER A 133 -3.41 7.61 5.63
N TYR A 134 -2.81 7.39 6.81
CA TYR A 134 -1.75 8.25 7.31
C TYR A 134 -0.52 8.22 6.41
N GLY A 135 -0.06 7.03 6.00
CA GLY A 135 1.11 6.86 5.14
C GLY A 135 0.93 7.56 3.79
N PHE A 136 -0.08 7.15 3.02
CA PHE A 136 -0.31 7.68 1.67
C PHE A 136 -0.80 9.13 1.70
N GLY A 137 -1.68 9.48 2.64
CA GLY A 137 -2.22 10.84 2.75
C GLY A 137 -1.14 11.86 3.12
N LYS A 138 -0.30 11.57 4.12
CA LYS A 138 0.82 12.46 4.47
C LYS A 138 1.86 12.48 3.36
N GLY A 139 2.12 11.35 2.69
CA GLY A 139 2.98 11.29 1.51
C GLY A 139 2.52 12.24 0.41
N ALA A 140 1.23 12.22 0.07
CA ALA A 140 0.65 13.09 -0.95
C ALA A 140 0.79 14.59 -0.60
N VAL A 141 0.53 14.96 0.66
CA VAL A 141 0.70 16.34 1.13
C VAL A 141 2.16 16.81 1.03
N VAL A 142 3.12 15.95 1.38
CA VAL A 142 4.55 16.28 1.28
C VAL A 142 4.96 16.50 -0.18
N VAL A 143 4.54 15.62 -1.09
CA VAL A 143 4.81 15.76 -2.53
C VAL A 143 4.19 17.06 -3.06
N LEU A 144 2.92 17.34 -2.75
CA LEU A 144 2.23 18.56 -3.19
C LEU A 144 2.92 19.84 -2.69
N ARG A 145 3.41 19.84 -1.44
CA ARG A 145 4.15 20.99 -0.88
C ARG A 145 5.48 21.19 -1.60
N SER A 146 6.18 20.11 -1.96
CA SER A 146 7.45 20.21 -2.67
C SER A 146 7.32 20.88 -4.04
N THR A 147 6.20 20.66 -4.76
CA THR A 147 5.91 21.33 -6.03
C THR A 147 5.77 22.86 -5.90
N LYS A 148 5.17 23.33 -4.80
CA LYS A 148 4.99 24.77 -4.55
C LYS A 148 6.30 25.47 -4.17
N SER A 149 7.12 24.84 -3.32
CA SER A 149 8.43 25.41 -2.96
C SER A 149 9.36 25.55 -4.17
N SER A 150 9.36 24.59 -5.10
CA SER A 150 10.15 24.71 -6.34
C SER A 150 9.70 25.86 -7.25
N ALA A 151 8.39 26.18 -7.26
CA ALA A 151 7.85 27.29 -8.04
C ALA A 151 8.23 28.66 -7.44
N ASP A 152 8.26 28.78 -6.11
CA ASP A 152 8.67 30.00 -5.41
C ASP A 152 10.19 30.25 -5.51
N ASP A 153 11.02 29.21 -5.46
CA ASP A 153 12.48 29.35 -5.57
C ASP A 153 12.91 29.79 -6.99
N THR A 154 12.16 29.36 -8.00
CA THR A 154 12.33 29.82 -9.39
C THR A 154 11.93 31.30 -9.55
N SER A 155 11.00 31.79 -8.72
CA SER A 155 10.49 33.18 -8.72
C SER A 155 11.39 34.15 -7.92
N GLN A 156 12.07 33.68 -6.86
CA GLN A 156 12.94 34.52 -6.03
C GLN A 156 14.35 34.76 -6.59
N ASN A 157 14.78 33.97 -7.58
CA ASN A 157 16.01 34.21 -8.32
C ASN A 157 15.84 35.32 -9.37
N CYS A 158 15.73 36.58 -8.91
CA CYS A 158 16.58 37.71 -9.31
C CYS A 158 16.04 39.05 -8.76
N LYS A 159 16.05 39.28 -7.44
CA LYS A 159 15.76 40.63 -6.90
C LYS A 159 16.99 41.53 -6.76
N ARG A 160 18.21 41.01 -6.95
CA ARG A 160 19.45 41.81 -6.82
C ARG A 160 20.32 41.88 -8.09
N CYS A 161 20.22 40.93 -9.02
CA CYS A 161 21.27 40.75 -10.03
C CYS A 161 20.87 41.06 -11.48
N GLY A 162 19.60 41.37 -11.77
CA GLY A 162 19.15 41.76 -13.11
C GLY A 162 19.57 40.85 -14.28
N ARG A 163 19.96 39.59 -14.03
CA ARG A 163 20.36 38.63 -15.07
C ARG A 163 19.51 37.39 -15.01
N ARG A 164 18.99 37.01 -16.17
CA ARG A 164 18.55 35.63 -16.44
C ARG A 164 19.80 34.79 -16.61
N LEU A 165 19.93 33.73 -15.82
CA LEU A 165 20.84 32.65 -16.15
C LEU A 165 20.15 31.85 -17.26
N ALA A 166 20.69 32.00 -18.47
CA ALA A 166 20.43 31.11 -19.60
C ALA A 166 21.10 29.76 -19.35
#